data_AF-A0A7C3ALR6-F1
#
_entry.id   AF-A0A7C3ALR6-F1
#
_cell.length_a   1.000
_cell.length_b   1.000
_cell.length_c   1.000
_cell.angle_alpha   90.00
_cell.angle_beta   90.00
_cell.angle_gamma   90.00
#
_symmetry.space_group_name_H-M   'P 1'
#
loop_
_entity.id
_entity.type
_entity.pdbx_description
1 polymer ?
#
loop_
_entity_poly.entity_id
_entity_poly.type
_entity_poly.pdbx_seq_one_letter_code
_entity_poly.pdbx_strand_id
1 'polypeptide(L)'
;MAGCATRSTLSSSDIEVTQVVEEFGKKLQIVSLLSPKVAEEISREYSEFVSSELLDSWISDPTHAPGRIVSSPWPDRIEISSLYQVSDGEYLVIGEIIEITSSELVSGGVANTIPVRVTLHRFEGQWRITEFVEEKVKH
;
A
#
# COMPACT_ATOMS: atom_id res chain seq x y z
N MET A 1 25.17 2.69 34.96
CA MET A 1 24.53 1.59 34.19
C MET A 1 23.98 2.21 32.92
N ALA A 2 24.51 1.77 31.77
CA ALA A 2 24.17 2.29 30.46
C ALA A 2 22.75 1.87 30.06
N GLY A 3 21.89 2.85 29.73
CA GLY A 3 20.69 2.63 28.95
C GLY A 3 20.96 3.19 27.55
N CYS A 4 21.17 2.31 26.59
CA CYS A 4 21.48 2.66 25.21
C CYS A 4 20.37 3.53 24.60
N ALA A 5 20.77 4.60 23.95
CA ALA A 5 19.90 5.41 23.12
C ALA A 5 19.39 4.57 21.94
N THR A 6 18.07 4.39 21.84
CA THR A 6 17.41 3.96 20.61
C THR A 6 17.50 5.12 19.61
N ARG A 7 18.57 5.16 18.82
CA ARG A 7 18.60 5.96 17.59
C ARG A 7 18.00 5.10 16.49
N SER A 8 16.74 5.36 16.16
CA SER A 8 16.11 4.86 14.93
C SER A 8 16.76 5.57 13.74
N THR A 9 17.90 5.05 13.27
CA THR A 9 18.42 5.41 11.96
C THR A 9 17.73 4.49 10.96
N LEU A 10 16.79 5.03 10.17
CA LEU A 10 16.19 4.31 9.05
C LEU A 10 17.31 3.86 8.10
N SER A 11 17.35 2.57 7.77
CA SER A 11 18.27 2.03 6.78
C SER A 11 17.89 2.54 5.38
N SER A 12 18.82 2.49 4.41
CA SER A 12 18.47 2.82 3.02
C SER A 12 17.33 1.93 2.50
N SER A 13 17.31 0.65 2.89
CA SER A 13 16.22 -0.26 2.54
C SER A 13 14.89 0.12 3.19
N ASP A 14 14.90 0.61 4.43
CA ASP A 14 13.67 1.10 5.09
C ASP A 14 13.08 2.29 4.33
N ILE A 15 13.94 3.20 3.85
CA ILE A 15 13.53 4.36 3.05
C ILE A 15 12.94 3.92 1.71
N GLU A 16 13.62 3.01 1.00
CA GLU A 16 13.15 2.48 -0.29
C GLU A 16 11.81 1.74 -0.15
N VAL A 17 11.67 0.88 0.86
CA VAL A 17 10.42 0.15 1.15
C VAL A 17 9.29 1.11 1.49
N THR A 18 9.56 2.11 2.34
CA THR A 18 8.59 3.17 2.69
C THR A 18 8.10 3.89 1.43
N GLN A 19 9.03 4.31 0.56
CA GLN A 19 8.70 5.00 -0.68
C GLN A 19 7.81 4.16 -1.59
N VAL A 20 8.14 2.87 -1.79
CA VAL A 20 7.33 1.96 -2.62
C VAL A 20 5.90 1.87 -2.09
N VAL A 21 5.72 1.70 -0.78
CA VAL A 21 4.37 1.56 -0.18
C VAL A 21 3.59 2.87 -0.25
N GLU A 22 4.22 4.00 0.05
CA GLU A 22 3.56 5.32 0.01
C GLU A 22 3.19 5.74 -1.42
N GLU A 23 4.07 5.53 -2.39
CA GLU A 23 3.81 5.83 -3.80
C GLU A 23 2.73 4.92 -4.36
N PHE A 24 2.76 3.62 -4.05
CA PHE A 24 1.67 2.69 -4.37
C PHE A 24 0.35 3.14 -3.75
N GLY A 25 0.35 3.55 -2.48
CA GLY A 25 -0.84 4.03 -1.77
C GLY A 25 -1.56 5.17 -2.50
N LYS A 26 -0.80 6.11 -3.09
CA LYS A 26 -1.36 7.22 -3.89
C LYS A 26 -2.03 6.76 -5.19
N LYS A 27 -1.65 5.59 -5.71
CA LYS A 27 -2.23 5.01 -6.93
C LYS A 27 -3.61 4.39 -6.67
N LEU A 28 -3.93 4.04 -5.44
CA LEU A 28 -5.22 3.43 -5.07
C LEU A 28 -6.42 4.30 -5.47
N GLN A 29 -6.31 5.63 -5.36
CA GLN A 29 -7.41 6.54 -5.75
C GLN A 29 -7.67 6.53 -7.27
N ILE A 30 -6.65 6.22 -8.06
CA ILE A 30 -6.67 6.32 -9.53
C ILE A 30 -7.39 5.12 -10.12
N VAL A 31 -7.14 3.92 -9.58
CA VAL A 31 -7.73 2.67 -10.07
C VAL A 31 -9.17 2.56 -9.57
N SER A 32 -10.11 2.59 -10.51
CA SER A 32 -11.54 2.43 -10.21
C SER A 32 -11.94 0.98 -10.44
N LEU A 33 -12.26 0.23 -9.39
CA LEU A 33 -12.63 -1.19 -9.51
C LEU A 33 -13.96 -1.42 -10.25
N LEU A 34 -14.77 -0.37 -10.41
CA LEU A 34 -15.99 -0.39 -11.23
C LEU A 34 -15.75 0.03 -12.69
N SER A 35 -14.52 0.35 -13.08
CA SER A 35 -14.18 0.74 -14.45
C SER A 35 -14.24 -0.47 -15.38
N PRO A 36 -14.82 -0.37 -16.59
CA PRO A 36 -14.72 -1.43 -17.59
C PRO A 36 -13.27 -1.67 -18.06
N LYS A 37 -12.35 -0.76 -17.74
CA LYS A 37 -10.92 -0.84 -18.05
C LYS A 37 -10.05 -1.10 -16.83
N VAL A 38 -10.63 -1.57 -15.72
CA VAL A 38 -9.90 -1.78 -14.46
C VAL A 38 -8.62 -2.61 -14.64
N ALA A 39 -8.62 -3.64 -15.49
CA ALA A 39 -7.43 -4.44 -15.80
C ALA A 39 -6.28 -3.60 -16.42
N GLU A 40 -6.60 -2.69 -17.34
CA GLU A 40 -5.63 -1.77 -17.95
C GLU A 40 -5.13 -0.74 -16.93
N GLU A 41 -6.01 -0.25 -16.05
CA GLU A 41 -5.68 0.69 -14.97
C GLU A 41 -4.74 0.03 -13.95
N ILE A 42 -5.04 -1.18 -13.49
CA ILE A 42 -4.19 -1.98 -12.61
C ILE A 42 -2.81 -2.17 -13.22
N SER A 43 -2.74 -2.65 -14.47
CA SER A 43 -1.47 -2.88 -15.16
C SER A 43 -0.63 -1.61 -15.23
N ARG A 44 -1.25 -0.48 -15.62
CA ARG A 44 -0.54 0.79 -15.80
C ARG A 44 -0.09 1.39 -14.48
N GLU A 45 -0.94 1.41 -13.46
CA GLU A 45 -0.66 2.13 -12.22
C GLU A 45 0.14 1.30 -11.20
N TYR A 46 0.07 -0.04 -11.25
CA TYR A 46 0.67 -0.91 -10.23
C TYR A 46 1.96 -1.63 -10.68
N SER A 47 2.21 -1.77 -11.98
CA SER A 47 3.35 -2.54 -12.51
C SER A 47 4.72 -2.09 -11.99
N GLU A 48 4.88 -0.82 -11.62
CA GLU A 48 6.13 -0.29 -11.06
C GLU A 48 6.32 -0.63 -9.57
N PHE A 49 5.30 -1.13 -8.87
CA PHE A 49 5.33 -1.33 -7.42
C PHE A 49 5.17 -2.79 -7.01
N VAL A 50 4.49 -3.59 -7.83
CA VAL A 50 4.11 -4.96 -7.46
C VAL A 50 4.86 -6.01 -8.28
N SER A 51 4.97 -7.22 -7.75
CA SER A 51 5.51 -8.35 -8.50
C SER A 51 4.60 -8.72 -9.66
N SER A 52 5.17 -9.26 -10.74
CA SER A 52 4.38 -9.70 -11.90
C SER A 52 3.31 -10.72 -11.52
N GLU A 53 3.61 -11.64 -10.59
CA GLU A 53 2.66 -12.64 -10.11
C GLU A 53 1.45 -11.99 -9.41
N LEU A 54 1.69 -11.04 -8.50
CA LEU A 54 0.60 -10.34 -7.83
C LEU A 54 -0.20 -9.49 -8.82
N LEU A 55 0.48 -8.80 -9.75
CA LEU A 55 -0.17 -8.01 -10.79
C LEU A 55 -1.10 -8.85 -11.66
N ASP A 56 -0.61 -10.00 -12.15
CA ASP A 56 -1.38 -10.89 -13.02
C ASP A 56 -2.60 -11.46 -12.28
N SER A 57 -2.47 -11.74 -10.98
CA SER A 57 -3.60 -12.17 -10.15
C SER A 57 -4.69 -11.10 -10.07
N TRP A 58 -4.32 -9.83 -9.89
CA TRP A 58 -5.25 -8.70 -9.82
C TRP A 58 -5.84 -8.32 -11.18
N ILE A 59 -5.09 -8.46 -12.27
CA ILE A 59 -5.63 -8.27 -13.63
C ILE A 59 -6.67 -9.35 -13.94
N SER A 60 -6.40 -10.59 -13.52
CA SER A 60 -7.29 -11.73 -13.76
C SER A 60 -8.57 -11.65 -12.92
N ASP A 61 -8.47 -11.19 -11.67
CA ASP A 61 -9.61 -10.92 -10.81
C ASP A 61 -9.45 -9.57 -10.07
N PRO A 62 -9.92 -8.47 -10.70
CA PRO A 62 -9.81 -7.12 -10.13
C PRO A 62 -10.56 -6.91 -8.81
N THR A 63 -11.45 -7.83 -8.42
CA THR A 63 -12.20 -7.71 -7.16
C THR A 63 -11.33 -7.92 -5.92
N HIS A 64 -10.16 -8.55 -6.10
CA HIS A 64 -9.15 -8.75 -5.05
C HIS A 64 -8.06 -7.68 -5.03
N ALA A 65 -8.06 -6.75 -6.00
CA ALA A 65 -7.11 -5.64 -6.03
C ALA A 65 -7.56 -4.52 -5.09
N PRO A 66 -6.63 -3.81 -4.44
CA PRO A 66 -6.97 -2.57 -3.74
C PRO A 66 -7.30 -1.48 -4.76
N GLY A 67 -8.19 -0.56 -4.40
CA GLY A 67 -8.59 0.52 -5.28
C GLY A 67 -9.91 1.15 -4.89
N ARG A 68 -10.36 2.12 -5.68
CA ARG A 68 -11.57 2.87 -5.41
C ARG A 68 -12.81 2.10 -5.90
N ILE A 69 -13.72 1.79 -4.98
CA ILE A 69 -15.02 1.15 -5.30
C ILE A 69 -16.12 2.21 -5.44
N VAL A 70 -16.18 3.20 -4.55
CA VAL A 70 -17.22 4.24 -4.54
C VAL A 70 -16.66 5.61 -4.92
N SER A 71 -17.53 6.59 -5.16
CA SER A 71 -17.10 7.97 -5.41
C SER A 71 -16.59 8.68 -4.15
N SER A 72 -17.01 8.22 -2.96
CA SER A 72 -16.59 8.69 -1.65
C SER A 72 -17.14 7.76 -0.55
N PRO A 73 -16.42 7.50 0.54
CA PRO A 73 -15.00 7.84 0.75
C PRO A 73 -14.07 7.08 -0.21
N TRP A 74 -12.89 7.61 -0.50
CA TRP A 74 -11.92 6.97 -1.40
C TRP A 74 -10.54 6.87 -0.73
N PRO A 75 -9.73 5.86 -1.10
CA PRO A 75 -8.38 5.73 -0.58
C PRO A 75 -7.51 6.89 -1.06
N ASP A 76 -6.84 7.57 -0.13
CA ASP A 76 -5.94 8.70 -0.39
C ASP A 76 -4.47 8.27 -0.35
N ARG A 77 -4.09 7.60 0.74
CA ARG A 77 -2.71 7.19 1.01
C ARG A 77 -2.67 5.98 1.95
N ILE A 78 -1.49 5.38 2.05
CA ILE A 78 -1.17 4.41 3.10
C ILE A 78 -0.31 5.12 4.15
N GLU A 79 -0.72 5.09 5.41
CA GLU A 79 0.11 5.51 6.54
C GLU A 79 0.79 4.29 7.15
N ILE A 80 2.12 4.31 7.17
CA ILE A 80 2.90 3.19 7.71
C ILE A 80 3.04 3.35 9.22
N SER A 81 2.56 2.37 9.97
CA SER A 81 2.69 2.32 11.42
C SER A 81 3.95 1.60 11.87
N SER A 82 4.38 0.57 11.14
CA SER A 82 5.57 -0.22 11.46
C SER A 82 6.18 -0.89 10.24
N LEU A 83 7.51 -0.97 10.22
CA LEU A 83 8.28 -1.76 9.27
C LEU A 83 9.06 -2.85 10.02
N TYR A 84 8.97 -4.08 9.53
CA TYR A 84 9.70 -5.22 10.05
C TYR A 84 10.54 -5.84 8.93
N GLN A 85 11.87 -5.74 9.05
CA GLN A 85 12.77 -6.48 8.18
C GLN A 85 12.73 -7.95 8.57
N VAL A 86 12.16 -8.81 7.71
CA VAL A 86 12.06 -10.25 7.94
C VAL A 86 13.37 -10.94 7.53
N SER A 87 13.97 -10.48 6.43
CA SER A 87 15.30 -10.87 5.96
C SER A 87 15.93 -9.77 5.09
N ASP A 88 17.15 -9.97 4.59
CA ASP A 88 17.83 -9.01 3.70
C ASP A 88 17.05 -8.70 2.41
N GLY A 89 16.14 -9.59 2.00
CA GLY A 89 15.33 -9.45 0.80
C GLY A 89 13.83 -9.41 1.06
N GLU A 90 13.38 -9.24 2.30
CA GLU A 90 11.97 -9.31 2.67
C GLU A 90 11.60 -8.34 3.79
N TYR A 91 10.52 -7.59 3.58
CA TYR A 91 9.92 -6.70 4.57
C TYR A 91 8.44 -6.99 4.74
N LEU A 92 8.00 -6.92 6.00
CA LEU A 92 6.60 -6.83 6.37
C LEU A 92 6.30 -5.41 6.83
N VAL A 93 5.36 -4.76 6.17
CA VAL A 93 4.87 -3.42 6.50
C VAL A 93 3.47 -3.52 7.07
N ILE A 94 3.27 -2.88 8.22
CA ILE A 94 1.96 -2.71 8.86
C ILE A 94 1.58 -1.25 8.73
N GLY A 95 0.39 -0.98 8.23
CA GLY A 95 -0.11 0.36 8.05
C GLY A 95 -1.62 0.41 7.91
N GLU A 96 -2.12 1.55 7.48
CA GLU A 96 -3.54 1.78 7.27
C GLU A 96 -3.74 2.55 5.96
N ILE A 97 -4.71 2.12 5.13
CA ILE A 97 -5.24 2.96 4.07
C ILE A 97 -6.09 4.03 4.73
N ILE A 98 -5.75 5.29 4.50
CA ILE A 98 -6.53 6.44 4.90
C ILE A 98 -7.52 6.75 3.79
N GLU A 99 -8.81 6.64 4.11
CA GLU A 99 -9.87 7.09 3.21
C GLU A 99 -10.37 8.48 3.60
N ILE A 100 -10.62 9.32 2.61
CA ILE A 100 -11.14 10.68 2.80
C ILE A 100 -12.40 10.92 1.97
N THR A 101 -13.19 11.93 2.35
CA THR A 101 -14.20 12.51 1.47
C THR A 101 -13.78 13.91 1.02
N SER A 102 -14.59 14.53 0.14
CA SER A 102 -14.39 15.94 -0.25
C SER A 102 -14.41 16.90 0.95
N SER A 103 -15.06 16.54 2.05
CA SER A 103 -15.10 17.35 3.27
C SER A 103 -13.76 17.32 4.03
N GLU A 104 -13.18 16.14 4.27
CA GLU A 104 -11.91 16.01 4.98
C GLU A 104 -10.73 16.55 4.16
N LEU A 105 -10.83 16.57 2.82
CA LEU A 105 -9.81 17.18 1.96
C LEU A 105 -9.61 18.68 2.26
N VAL A 106 -10.66 19.38 2.69
CA VAL A 106 -10.64 20.83 2.99
C VAL A 106 -10.47 21.12 4.48
N SER A 107 -11.11 20.31 5.33
CA SER A 107 -11.18 20.57 6.78
C SER A 107 -10.15 19.81 7.61
N GLY A 108 -9.43 18.86 6.99
CA GLY A 108 -8.54 17.92 7.67
C GLY A 108 -9.34 16.80 8.34
N GLY A 109 -8.68 15.65 8.55
CA GLY A 109 -9.29 14.47 9.16
C GLY A 109 -9.25 13.24 8.25
N VAL A 110 -9.91 12.18 8.71
CA VAL A 110 -9.98 10.88 8.05
C VAL A 110 -11.43 10.41 8.09
N ALA A 111 -11.97 9.99 6.95
CA ALA A 111 -13.33 9.48 6.87
C ALA A 111 -13.41 8.03 7.38
N ASN A 112 -12.39 7.23 7.05
CA ASN A 112 -12.27 5.84 7.47
C ASN A 112 -10.80 5.37 7.40
N THR A 113 -10.44 4.37 8.19
CA THR A 113 -9.13 3.69 8.09
C THR A 113 -9.34 2.21 7.84
N ILE A 114 -8.54 1.65 6.92
CA ILE A 114 -8.54 0.21 6.62
C ILE A 114 -7.15 -0.32 6.97
N PRO A 115 -6.99 -1.16 8.00
CA PRO A 115 -5.70 -1.73 8.32
C PRO A 115 -5.20 -2.61 7.17
N VAL A 116 -3.91 -2.51 6.88
CA VAL A 116 -3.26 -3.26 5.81
C VAL A 116 -1.96 -3.91 6.26
N ARG A 117 -1.70 -5.07 5.68
CA ARG A 117 -0.42 -5.77 5.75
C ARG A 117 0.14 -5.89 4.35
N VAL A 118 1.38 -5.44 4.17
CA VAL A 118 2.06 -5.42 2.88
C VAL A 118 3.39 -6.14 2.99
N THR A 119 3.57 -7.19 2.20
CA THR A 119 4.82 -7.96 2.13
C THR A 119 5.58 -7.55 0.88
N LEU A 120 6.82 -7.09 1.05
CA LEU A 120 7.70 -6.72 -0.05
C LEU A 120 8.88 -7.68 -0.13
N HIS A 121 9.21 -8.09 -1.35
CA HIS A 121 10.42 -8.83 -1.64
C HIS A 121 11.33 -8.03 -2.59
N ARG A 122 12.63 -8.29 -2.48
CA ARG A 122 13.63 -7.67 -3.36
C ARG A 122 13.89 -8.57 -4.57
N PHE A 123 13.63 -8.04 -5.76
CA PHE A 123 13.93 -8.69 -7.05
C PHE A 123 14.87 -7.80 -7.85
N GLU A 124 16.00 -8.34 -8.31
CA GLU A 124 16.98 -7.62 -9.14
C GLU A 124 17.40 -6.24 -8.58
N GLY A 125 17.44 -6.13 -7.25
CA GLY A 125 17.81 -4.91 -6.54
C GLY A 125 16.65 -3.95 -6.24
N GLN A 126 15.45 -4.20 -6.77
CA GLN A 126 14.24 -3.38 -6.57
C GLN A 126 13.26 -4.05 -5.60
N TRP A 127 12.63 -3.25 -4.74
CA TRP A 127 11.55 -3.73 -3.88
C TRP A 127 10.24 -3.79 -4.65
N ARG A 128 9.52 -4.91 -4.47
CA ARG A 128 8.20 -5.13 -5.07
C ARG A 128 7.25 -5.70 -4.02
N ILE A 129 6.02 -5.20 -4.02
CA ILE A 129 4.93 -5.76 -3.23
C ILE A 129 4.55 -7.12 -3.82
N THR A 130 4.56 -8.14 -2.98
CA THR A 130 4.24 -9.53 -3.34
C THR A 130 2.96 -10.02 -2.68
N GLU A 131 2.57 -9.39 -1.58
CA GLU A 131 1.32 -9.66 -0.89
C GLU A 131 0.77 -8.35 -0.34
N PHE A 132 -0.54 -8.16 -0.48
CA PHE A 132 -1.26 -7.02 0.05
C PHE A 132 -2.59 -7.49 0.61
N VAL A 133 -2.80 -7.29 1.90
CA VAL A 133 -3.98 -7.76 2.62
C VAL A 133 -4.67 -6.59 3.29
N GLU A 134 -5.91 -6.32 2.88
CA GLU A 134 -6.82 -5.42 3.59
C GLU A 134 -7.51 -6.19 4.72
N GLU A 135 -7.27 -5.80 5.97
CA GLU A 135 -7.95 -6.38 7.13
C GLU A 135 -9.34 -5.76 7.28
N LYS A 136 -10.29 -6.20 6.44
CA LYS A 136 -11.68 -5.75 6.52
C LYS A 136 -12.33 -6.30 7.78
N VAL A 137 -12.55 -5.43 8.77
CA VAL A 137 -13.42 -5.74 9.91
C VAL A 137 -14.85 -5.84 9.39
N LYS A 138 -15.34 -7.08 9.18
CA LYS A 138 -16.76 -7.34 8.88
C LYS A 138 -17.59 -6.72 10.01
N HIS A 139 -18.34 -5.67 9.69
CA HIS A 139 -19.43 -5.16 10.52
C HIS A 139 -20.71 -5.95 10.25
#